data_AF-A0A090VUS3-F1
#
_entry.id   AF-A0A090VUS3-F1
#
_cell.length_a   1.000
_cell.length_b   1.000
_cell.length_c   1.000
_cell.angle_alpha   90.00
_cell.angle_beta   90.00
_cell.angle_gamma   90.00
#
_symmetry.space_group_name_H-M   'P 1'
#
loop_
_entity.id
_entity.type
_entity.pdbx_description
1 polymer ?
#
loop_
_entity_poly.entity_id
_entity_poly.type
_entity_poly.pdbx_seq_one_letter_code
_entity_poly.pdbx_strand_id
1 'polypeptide(L)'
;MFNPSRMNVIENVTKKLINKINSYCPQCSIPGFGITDLKKGLACSLCGSPTNSTLSFIYSCQKCDYIKEEMYPHKKTTEDPMYCDYCNP
;
A
#
# COMPACT_ATOMS: atom_id res chain seq x y z
N MET A 1 33.15 -8.15 -6.63
CA MET A 1 32.20 -9.16 -6.12
C MET A 1 30.81 -8.55 -6.16
N PHE A 2 29.96 -8.97 -7.10
CA PHE A 2 28.57 -8.51 -7.23
C PHE A 2 27.65 -9.68 -6.92
N ASN A 3 26.63 -9.45 -6.09
CA ASN A 3 25.57 -10.44 -5.85
C ASN A 3 24.38 -10.08 -6.75
N PRO A 4 24.09 -10.86 -7.80
CA PRO A 4 23.05 -10.52 -8.78
C PRO A 4 21.65 -10.32 -8.15
N SER A 5 21.28 -11.14 -7.16
CA SER A 5 20.00 -11.01 -6.46
C SER A 5 19.89 -9.69 -5.68
N ARG A 6 20.98 -9.26 -5.04
CA ARG A 6 21.03 -7.95 -4.36
C ARG A 6 20.89 -6.79 -5.35
N MET A 7 21.54 -6.88 -6.52
CA MET A 7 21.44 -5.85 -7.55
C MET A 7 20.01 -5.72 -8.10
N ASN A 8 19.30 -6.83 -8.31
CA ASN A 8 17.89 -6.80 -8.74
C ASN A 8 16.98 -6.13 -7.70
N VAL A 9 17.21 -6.37 -6.40
CA VAL A 9 16.47 -5.70 -5.33
C VAL A 9 16.75 -4.19 -5.33
N ILE A 10 18.03 -3.80 -5.46
CA ILE A 10 18.43 -2.38 -5.53
C ILE A 10 17.76 -1.70 -6.74
N GLU A 11 17.77 -2.33 -7.90
CA GLU A 11 17.11 -1.81 -9.11
C GLU A 11 15.61 -1.59 -8.88
N ASN A 12 14.92 -2.57 -8.31
CA ASN A 12 13.49 -2.48 -8.02
C ASN A 12 13.16 -1.38 -7.01
N VAL A 13 13.95 -1.25 -5.94
CA VAL A 13 13.79 -0.17 -4.96
C VAL A 13 14.08 1.19 -5.59
N THR A 14 15.08 1.29 -6.47
CA THR A 14 15.41 2.52 -7.19
C THR A 14 14.27 2.95 -8.10
N LYS A 15 13.65 2.03 -8.86
CA LYS A 15 12.45 2.32 -9.68
C LYS A 15 11.30 2.84 -8.81
N LYS A 16 11.04 2.21 -7.65
CA LYS A 16 10.02 2.68 -6.70
C LYS A 16 10.32 4.08 -6.16
N LEU A 17 11.59 4.38 -5.86
CA LEU A 17 12.01 5.70 -5.40
C LEU A 17 11.80 6.78 -6.47
N ILE A 18 12.20 6.50 -7.72
CA ILE A 18 11.99 7.41 -8.86
C ILE A 18 10.50 7.71 -9.04
N ASN A 19 9.65 6.67 -9.01
CA ASN A 19 8.20 6.85 -9.10
C ASN A 19 7.65 7.74 -7.97
N LYS A 20 8.14 7.57 -6.74
CA LYS A 20 7.73 8.39 -5.60
C LYS A 20 8.15 9.85 -5.76
N ILE A 21 9.40 10.12 -6.16
CA ILE A 21 9.90 11.49 -6.37
C ILE A 21 9.13 12.19 -7.49
N ASN A 22 8.70 11.45 -8.53
CA ASN A 22 7.88 12.00 -9.61
C ASN A 22 6.37 12.06 -9.30
N SER A 23 5.95 11.72 -8.08
CA SER A 23 4.56 11.84 -7.63
C SER A 23 4.39 13.10 -6.80
N TYR A 24 3.45 13.95 -7.20
CA TYR A 24 3.28 15.29 -6.66
C TYR A 24 2.06 15.38 -5.75
N CYS A 25 2.17 16.13 -4.66
CA CYS A 25 1.04 16.41 -3.78
C CYS A 25 -0.02 17.21 -4.54
N PRO A 26 -1.29 16.79 -4.57
CA PRO A 26 -2.34 17.51 -5.30
C PRO A 26 -2.68 18.88 -4.69
N GLN A 27 -2.28 19.15 -3.44
CA GLN A 27 -2.57 20.41 -2.76
C GLN A 27 -1.43 21.43 -2.83
N CYS A 28 -0.17 21.01 -2.65
CA CYS A 28 0.98 21.94 -2.62
C CYS A 28 2.05 21.67 -3.69
N SER A 29 1.81 20.70 -4.57
CA SER A 29 2.69 20.33 -5.68
C SER A 29 4.12 19.99 -5.28
N ILE A 30 4.38 19.58 -4.02
CA ILE A 30 5.69 19.06 -3.65
C ILE A 30 5.87 17.64 -4.20
N PRO A 31 7.03 17.29 -4.78
CA PRO A 31 7.37 15.92 -5.13
C PRO A 31 7.44 15.02 -3.88
N GLY A 32 7.30 13.70 -4.08
CA GLY A 32 7.41 12.70 -3.02
C GLY A 32 6.08 12.28 -2.39
N PHE A 33 4.93 12.71 -2.94
CA PHE A 33 3.61 12.31 -2.44
C PHE A 33 3.37 10.82 -2.71
N GLY A 34 3.18 10.04 -1.66
CA GLY A 34 3.10 8.59 -1.78
C GLY A 34 2.49 7.92 -0.56
N ILE A 35 2.37 6.59 -0.62
CA ILE A 35 1.83 5.77 0.47
C ILE A 35 2.75 5.90 1.68
N THR A 36 2.16 6.20 2.83
CA THR A 36 2.85 6.26 4.13
C THR A 36 2.28 5.28 5.13
N ASP A 37 1.04 4.83 4.92
CA ASP A 37 0.41 3.82 5.77
C ASP A 37 -0.59 2.98 4.96
N LEU A 38 -0.99 1.85 5.52
CA LEU A 38 -2.05 0.99 5.00
C LEU A 38 -3.02 0.64 6.11
N LYS A 39 -4.32 0.62 5.80
CA LYS A 39 -5.31 0.06 6.71
C LYS A 39 -5.59 -1.38 6.32
N LYS A 40 -5.53 -2.27 7.30
CA LYS A 40 -6.00 -3.66 7.18
C LYS A 40 -7.51 -3.72 7.48
N GLY A 41 -8.11 -4.87 7.23
CA GLY A 41 -9.50 -5.15 7.60
C GLY A 41 -10.43 -5.35 6.41
N LEU A 42 -9.91 -5.83 5.28
CA LEU A 42 -10.79 -6.28 4.20
C LEU A 42 -11.74 -7.36 4.73
N ALA A 43 -13.04 -7.24 4.47
CA ALA A 43 -14.03 -8.14 5.07
C ALA A 43 -13.91 -9.56 4.50
N CYS A 44 -13.89 -10.59 5.35
CA CYS A 44 -13.97 -11.98 4.91
C CYS A 44 -15.27 -12.23 4.14
N SER A 45 -15.20 -12.86 2.96
CA SER A 45 -16.38 -13.13 2.13
C SER A 45 -17.35 -14.15 2.73
N LEU A 46 -16.93 -14.92 3.74
CA LEU A 46 -17.76 -15.90 4.43
C LEU A 46 -18.38 -15.36 5.73
N CYS A 47 -17.57 -14.85 6.66
CA CYS A 47 -18.04 -14.44 7.98
C CYS A 47 -18.13 -12.93 8.19
N GLY A 48 -17.68 -12.12 7.22
CA GLY A 48 -17.67 -10.65 7.32
C GLY A 48 -16.64 -10.06 8.29
N SER A 49 -15.91 -10.88 9.06
CA SER A 49 -14.89 -10.39 9.99
C SER A 49 -13.72 -9.73 9.25
N PRO A 50 -13.09 -8.69 9.82
CA PRO A 50 -11.94 -8.04 9.21
C PRO A 50 -10.75 -9.00 9.13
N THR A 51 -10.10 -9.09 7.97
CA THR A 51 -8.87 -9.87 7.79
C THR A 51 -7.62 -9.01 7.85
N ASN A 52 -6.46 -9.66 7.81
CA ASN A 52 -5.16 -8.98 7.74
C ASN A 52 -4.85 -8.36 6.37
N SER A 53 -5.73 -8.53 5.38
CA SER A 53 -5.56 -7.96 4.05
C SER A 53 -5.80 -6.46 4.02
N THR A 54 -5.10 -5.80 3.09
CA THR A 54 -5.19 -4.36 2.85
C THR A 54 -6.62 -3.97 2.43
N LEU A 55 -7.23 -3.11 3.23
CA LEU A 55 -8.48 -2.43 2.93
C LEU A 55 -8.23 -1.15 2.12
N SER A 56 -7.24 -0.35 2.53
CA SER A 56 -6.94 0.93 1.88
C SER A 56 -5.46 1.32 2.01
N PHE A 57 -5.01 2.18 1.10
CA PHE A 57 -3.74 2.89 1.23
C PHE A 57 -3.94 4.32 1.68
N ILE A 58 -3.06 4.79 2.55
CA ILE A 58 -3.02 6.17 3.03
C ILE A 58 -1.81 6.86 2.41
N TYR A 59 -2.09 7.89 1.61
CA TYR A 59 -1.10 8.78 1.04
C TYR A 59 -1.02 10.03 1.90
N SER A 60 0.20 10.48 2.21
CA SER A 60 0.39 11.74 2.94
C SER A 60 1.47 12.61 2.33
N CYS A 61 1.28 13.92 2.45
CA CYS A 61 2.24 14.92 2.07
C CYS A 61 3.11 15.31 3.26
N GLN A 62 4.44 15.24 3.11
CA GLN A 62 5.40 15.59 4.17
C GLN A 62 5.57 17.10 4.39
N LYS A 63 4.95 17.94 3.54
CA LYS A 63 5.05 19.41 3.64
C LYS A 63 3.79 20.07 4.18
N CYS A 64 2.61 19.64 3.73
CA CYS A 64 1.34 20.32 4.02
C CYS A 64 0.31 19.41 4.71
N ASP A 65 0.72 18.23 5.16
CA ASP A 65 -0.11 17.26 5.88
C ASP A 65 -1.39 16.81 5.14
N TYR A 66 -1.48 17.06 3.83
CA TYR A 66 -2.57 16.56 3.01
C TYR A 66 -2.58 15.03 3.04
N ILE A 67 -3.73 14.46 3.38
CA ILE A 67 -3.96 13.02 3.42
C ILE A 67 -5.01 12.64 2.36
N LYS A 68 -4.73 11.55 1.64
CA LYS A 68 -5.69 10.90 0.74
C LYS A 68 -5.76 9.42 1.07
N GLU A 69 -6.96 8.91 1.23
CA GLU A 69 -7.22 7.48 1.38
C GLU A 69 -7.71 6.90 0.05
N GLU A 70 -7.15 5.76 -0.35
CA GLU A 70 -7.55 5.01 -1.54
C GLU A 70 -8.03 3.63 -1.12
N MET A 71 -9.35 3.41 -1.22
CA MET A 71 -10.00 2.14 -0.88
C MET A 71 -9.74 1.09 -1.95
N TYR A 72 -9.57 -0.16 -1.52
CA TYR A 72 -9.45 -1.35 -2.37
C TYR A 72 -8.33 -1.22 -3.43
N PRO A 73 -7.09 -0.89 -3.05
CA PRO A 73 -5.99 -0.68 -4.00
C PRO A 73 -5.64 -1.93 -4.82
N HIS A 74 -6.02 -3.11 -4.32
CA HIS A 74 -5.86 -4.39 -5.01
C HIS A 74 -7.11 -4.81 -5.82
N LYS A 75 -8.08 -3.90 -6.02
CA LYS A 75 -9.35 -4.13 -6.73
C LYS A 75 -10.16 -5.30 -6.16
N LYS A 76 -10.03 -5.50 -4.85
CA LYS A 76 -10.71 -6.54 -4.07
C LYS A 76 -11.45 -5.87 -2.93
N THR A 77 -12.72 -6.24 -2.74
CA THR A 77 -13.60 -5.67 -1.70
C THR A 77 -13.87 -6.60 -0.53
N THR A 78 -13.62 -7.91 -0.71
CA THR A 78 -13.72 -8.93 0.33
C THR A 78 -12.55 -9.89 0.24
N GLU A 79 -12.05 -10.44 1.34
CA GLU A 79 -10.97 -11.42 1.39
C GLU A 79 -11.48 -12.87 1.36
N ASP A 80 -10.67 -13.78 0.81
CA ASP A 80 -10.93 -15.21 0.82
C ASP A 80 -10.87 -15.76 2.26
N PRO A 81 -11.81 -16.63 2.68
CA PRO A 81 -11.83 -17.20 4.02
C PRO A 81 -10.54 -17.94 4.40
N MET A 82 -9.73 -18.42 3.44
CA MET A 82 -8.43 -19.04 3.72
C MET A 82 -7.43 -18.10 4.39
N TYR A 83 -7.63 -16.78 4.28
CA TYR A 83 -6.80 -15.75 4.92
C TYR A 83 -7.50 -15.07 6.12
N CYS A 84 -8.60 -15.65 6.61
CA CYS A 84 -9.34 -15.11 7.74
C CYS A 84 -9.01 -15.89 9.01
N ASP A 85 -8.40 -15.22 9.99
CA ASP A 85 -8.02 -15.80 11.29
C ASP A 85 -9.20 -16.42 12.07
N TYR A 86 -10.46 -16.06 11.73
CA TYR A 86 -11.66 -16.64 12.33
C TYR A 86 -12.20 -17.87 11.58
N CYS A 87 -12.08 -17.89 10.25
CA CYS A 87 -12.56 -19.02 9.43
C CYS A 87 -11.50 -20.09 9.23
N ASN A 88 -10.24 -19.69 9.22
CA ASN A 88 -9.06 -20.52 9.02
C ASN A 88 -7.97 -20.11 10.04
N PRO A 89 -8.17 -20.43 11.33
CA PRO A 89 -7.20 -20.17 12.39
C PRO A 89 -5.89 -20.96 12.23
#